data_AF-A0A1C7MK79-F1
#
_entry.id   AF-A0A1C7MK79-F1
#
_cell.length_a   1.000
_cell.length_b   1.000
_cell.length_c   1.000
_cell.angle_alpha   90.00
_cell.angle_beta   90.00
_cell.angle_gamma   90.00
#
_symmetry.space_group_name_H-M   'P 1'
#
loop_
_entity.id
_entity.type
_entity.pdbx_description
1 polymer ?
#
loop_
_entity_poly.entity_id
_entity_poly.type
_entity_poly.pdbx_seq_one_letter_code
_entity_poly.pdbx_strand_id
1 'polypeptide(L)'
;MLAAASGRVVVMIGSGYEPASMLEGCTQSVALQLSQELDPLGIKVSSVLCGPSTTNFHRPQEFSLSDASQSRIESVSSTAASARTEHIRSIRNAIEEALRYFPVHSEDVTHVLREITKSSYPKYKYIIGIHPFLHLVQNATPTVLRLCVTSLRHHLS
;
A
#
# COMPACT_ATOMS: atom_id res chain seq x y z
N MET A 1 -38.45 17.01 -11.59
CA MET A 1 -37.72 16.61 -10.37
C MET A 1 -36.77 15.50 -10.74
N LEU A 2 -35.49 15.78 -10.97
CA LEU A 2 -34.48 14.72 -10.93
C LEU A 2 -34.31 14.36 -9.45
N ALA A 3 -34.67 13.14 -9.08
CA ALA A 3 -34.34 12.62 -7.77
C ALA A 3 -32.81 12.69 -7.62
N ALA A 4 -32.32 13.55 -6.72
CA ALA A 4 -30.92 13.55 -6.36
C ALA A 4 -30.63 12.21 -5.68
N ALA A 5 -29.99 11.29 -6.40
CA ALA A 5 -29.56 10.03 -5.84
C ALA A 5 -28.38 10.32 -4.89
N SER A 6 -28.65 10.66 -3.63
CA SER A 6 -27.59 10.84 -2.64
C SER A 6 -27.16 9.49 -2.08
N GLY A 7 -25.86 9.25 -2.00
CA GLY A 7 -25.32 7.98 -1.51
C GLY A 7 -23.87 8.09 -1.07
N ARG A 8 -23.35 6.99 -0.51
CA ARG A 8 -21.94 6.85 -0.15
C ARG A 8 -21.41 5.54 -0.70
N VAL A 9 -20.26 5.61 -1.34
CA VAL A 9 -19.52 4.45 -1.83
C VAL A 9 -18.21 4.39 -1.05
N VAL A 10 -17.94 3.24 -0.44
CA VAL A 10 -16.68 3.01 0.25
C VAL A 10 -15.89 1.96 -0.50
N VAL A 11 -14.70 2.33 -0.96
CA VAL A 11 -13.76 1.42 -1.64
C VAL A 11 -12.73 0.98 -0.61
N MET A 12 -12.73 -0.31 -0.28
CA MET A 12 -11.72 -0.87 0.62
C MET A 12 -10.51 -1.36 -0.17
N ILE A 13 -9.33 -0.92 0.26
CA ILE A 13 -8.06 -1.24 -0.37
C ILE A 13 -7.21 -1.96 0.68
N GLY A 14 -7.07 -3.27 0.51
CA GLY A 14 -6.18 -4.07 1.34
C GLY A 14 -4.74 -3.85 0.92
N SER A 15 -3.93 -3.30 1.82
CA SER A 15 -2.48 -3.28 1.66
C SER A 15 -1.93 -4.62 2.15
N GLY A 16 -1.74 -5.56 1.22
CA GLY A 16 -1.11 -6.84 1.51
C GLY A 16 0.37 -6.66 1.89
N TYR A 17 1.04 -7.71 2.35
CA TYR A 17 2.46 -7.68 2.74
C TYR A 17 3.44 -7.40 1.59
N GLU A 18 2.95 -7.30 0.36
CA GLU A 18 3.76 -7.03 -0.82
C GLU A 18 3.84 -5.53 -1.15
N PRO A 19 4.98 -5.04 -1.67
CA PRO A 19 5.11 -3.67 -2.16
C PRO A 19 4.07 -3.36 -3.25
N ALA A 20 3.71 -2.09 -3.38
CA ALA A 20 2.55 -1.56 -4.13
C ALA A 20 2.13 -2.45 -5.31
N SER A 21 1.13 -3.30 -5.07
CA SER A 21 0.65 -4.18 -6.13
C SER A 21 0.02 -3.33 -7.23
N MET A 22 0.19 -3.70 -8.49
CA MET A 22 -0.49 -3.04 -9.61
C MET A 22 -2.00 -2.94 -9.36
N LEU A 23 -2.58 -3.93 -8.67
CA LEU A 23 -3.97 -3.96 -8.25
C LEU A 23 -4.34 -2.82 -7.30
N GLU A 24 -3.47 -2.46 -6.35
CA GLU A 24 -3.69 -1.33 -5.45
C GLU A 24 -3.79 -0.03 -6.24
N GLY A 25 -2.85 0.22 -7.14
CA GLY A 25 -2.83 1.40 -8.01
C GLY A 25 -4.06 1.47 -8.93
N CYS A 26 -4.44 0.34 -9.54
CA CYS A 26 -5.67 0.26 -10.35
C CYS A 26 -6.91 0.58 -9.51
N THR A 27 -7.01 0.03 -8.30
CA THR A 27 -8.17 0.27 -7.42
C THR A 27 -8.27 1.74 -6.99
N GLN A 28 -7.13 2.38 -6.67
CA GLN A 28 -7.08 3.81 -6.37
C GLN A 28 -7.48 4.67 -7.56
N SER A 29 -7.03 4.30 -8.77
CA SER A 29 -7.40 5.00 -10.01
C SER A 29 -8.90 4.90 -10.29
N VAL A 30 -9.47 3.70 -10.17
CA VAL A 30 -10.92 3.46 -10.34
C VAL A 30 -11.71 4.24 -9.29
N ALA A 31 -11.28 4.24 -8.03
CA ALA A 31 -11.95 5.01 -6.97
C ALA A 31 -11.93 6.51 -7.25
N LEU A 32 -10.82 7.03 -7.79
CA LEU A 32 -10.71 8.43 -8.18
C LEU A 32 -11.67 8.77 -9.32
N GLN A 33 -11.69 7.93 -10.36
CA GLN A 33 -12.56 8.17 -11.50
C GLN A 33 -14.05 8.08 -11.10
N LEU A 34 -14.42 7.09 -10.30
CA LEU A 34 -15.77 6.99 -9.72
C LEU A 34 -16.13 8.23 -8.90
N SER A 35 -15.19 8.79 -8.13
CA SER A 35 -15.46 10.00 -7.36
C SER A 35 -15.82 11.19 -8.24
N GLN A 36 -15.19 11.32 -9.40
CA GLN A 36 -15.44 12.42 -10.33
C GLN A 36 -16.76 12.25 -11.08
N GLU A 37 -17.10 11.02 -11.48
CA GLU A 37 -18.34 10.73 -12.20
C GLU A 37 -19.58 10.79 -11.29
N LEU A 38 -19.43 10.45 -10.01
CA LEU A 38 -20.53 10.35 -9.05
C LEU A 38 -20.76 11.64 -8.24
N ASP A 39 -19.78 12.56 -8.19
CA ASP A 39 -19.92 13.83 -7.47
C ASP A 39 -21.08 14.71 -7.97
N PRO A 40 -21.34 14.85 -9.29
CA PRO A 40 -22.50 15.59 -9.79
C PRO A 40 -23.85 15.00 -9.37
N LEU A 41 -23.88 13.71 -9.03
CA LEU A 41 -25.07 13.01 -8.52
C LEU A 41 -25.25 13.19 -7.00
N GLY A 42 -24.29 13.81 -6.32
CA GLY A 42 -24.29 13.95 -4.86
C GLY A 42 -23.88 12.68 -4.12
N ILE A 43 -23.26 11.72 -4.82
CA ILE A 43 -22.75 10.48 -4.23
C ILE A 43 -21.29 10.68 -3.86
N LYS A 44 -20.94 10.43 -2.59
CA LYS A 44 -19.58 10.60 -2.08
C LYS A 44 -18.81 9.29 -2.09
N VAL A 45 -17.62 9.30 -2.67
CA VAL A 45 -16.73 8.14 -2.74
C VAL A 45 -15.57 8.34 -1.76
N SER A 46 -15.35 7.35 -0.89
CA SER A 46 -14.25 7.33 0.09
C SER A 46 -13.44 6.05 -0.08
N SER A 47 -12.11 6.19 -0.15
CA SER A 47 -11.16 5.09 -0.15
C SER A 47 -10.67 4.81 1.27
N VAL A 48 -10.71 3.55 1.70
CA VAL A 48 -10.18 3.10 3.00
C VAL A 48 -9.01 2.18 2.74
N LEU A 49 -7.81 2.63 3.11
CA LEU A 49 -6.61 1.80 3.08
C LEU A 49 -6.46 1.08 4.40
N CYS A 50 -6.52 -0.24 4.34
CA CYS A 50 -6.44 -1.09 5.51
C CYS A 50 -5.11 -1.85 5.51
N GLY A 51 -4.42 -1.81 6.64
CA GLY A 51 -3.32 -2.73 6.93
C GLY A 51 -3.78 -4.19 7.08
N PRO A 52 -2.84 -5.12 7.29
CA PRO A 52 -3.15 -6.53 7.47
C PRO A 52 -4.08 -6.74 8.67
N SER A 53 -5.16 -7.49 8.47
CA SER A 53 -6.15 -7.82 9.49
C SER A 53 -5.75 -9.11 10.24
N THR A 54 -6.13 -9.22 11.52
CA THR A 54 -6.01 -10.45 12.32
C THR A 54 -6.62 -11.68 11.63
N THR A 55 -7.66 -11.49 10.82
CA THR A 55 -8.37 -12.58 10.12
C THR A 55 -7.66 -13.06 8.84
N ASN A 56 -6.74 -12.26 8.29
CA ASN A 56 -6.04 -12.54 7.04
C ASN A 56 -4.54 -12.83 7.26
N PHE A 57 -4.15 -13.31 8.45
CA PHE A 57 -2.82 -13.85 8.71
C PHE A 57 -2.58 -15.19 7.99
N HIS A 58 -2.83 -15.23 6.69
CA HIS A 58 -2.08 -16.14 5.85
C HIS A 58 -0.70 -15.52 5.67
N ARG A 59 0.27 -16.09 6.39
CA ARG A 59 1.69 -16.05 6.04
C ARG A 59 1.76 -16.08 4.51
N PRO A 60 2.48 -15.16 3.84
CA PRO A 60 2.70 -15.33 2.41
C PRO A 60 3.19 -16.76 2.26
N GLN A 61 2.38 -17.62 1.63
CA GLN A 61 2.88 -18.91 1.20
C GLN A 61 4.15 -18.54 0.47
N GLU A 62 5.27 -19.09 0.96
CA GLU A 62 6.50 -19.09 0.21
C GLU A 62 6.12 -19.67 -1.14
N PHE A 63 5.80 -18.79 -2.10
CA PHE A 63 5.94 -19.12 -3.50
C PHE A 63 7.43 -19.36 -3.59
N SER A 64 7.82 -20.63 -3.39
CA SER A 64 9.10 -21.15 -3.83
C SER A 64 9.16 -20.79 -5.30
N LEU A 65 9.74 -19.62 -5.59
CA LEU A 65 10.38 -19.36 -6.85
C LEU A 65 11.27 -20.58 -7.03
N SER A 66 10.87 -21.49 -7.93
CA SER A 66 11.60 -22.73 -8.11
C SER A 66 13.07 -22.39 -8.31
N ASP A 67 13.97 -23.22 -7.77
CA ASP A 67 15.42 -23.02 -7.72
C ASP A 67 16.06 -22.60 -9.07
N ALA A 68 15.35 -22.81 -10.19
CA ALA A 68 15.69 -22.33 -11.52
C ALA A 68 15.69 -20.79 -11.68
N SER A 69 14.98 -20.05 -10.82
CA SER A 69 14.87 -18.58 -10.88
C SER A 69 15.91 -17.88 -10.02
N GLN A 70 16.30 -18.49 -8.89
CA GLN A 70 17.36 -17.99 -8.01
C GLN A 70 18.75 -18.11 -8.66
N SER A 71 19.03 -19.23 -9.31
CA SER A 71 20.32 -19.47 -10.02
C SER A 71 20.56 -18.51 -11.20
N ARG A 72 19.52 -17.91 -11.78
CA ARG A 72 19.65 -16.93 -12.87
C ARG A 72 19.92 -15.50 -12.39
N ILE A 73 19.53 -15.16 -11.15
CA ILE A 73 19.79 -13.83 -10.58
C ILE A 73 21.20 -13.77 -9.97
N GLU A 74 21.70 -14.90 -9.45
CA GLU A 74 23.05 -15.01 -8.89
C GLU A 74 24.17 -14.90 -9.93
N SER A 75 23.91 -15.28 -11.19
CA SER A 75 24.94 -15.30 -12.24
C SER A 75 25.23 -13.95 -12.91
N VAL A 76 24.52 -12.87 -12.55
CA VAL A 76 24.69 -11.53 -13.19
C VAL A 76 25.00 -10.41 -12.19
N SER A 77 25.03 -10.67 -10.89
CA SER A 77 25.16 -9.58 -9.91
C SER A 77 26.62 -9.30 -9.53
N SER A 78 27.11 -8.12 -9.89
CA SER A 78 28.29 -7.53 -9.24
C SER A 78 28.01 -7.42 -7.74
N THR A 79 29.03 -7.58 -6.89
CA THR A 79 28.91 -7.62 -5.42
C THR A 79 28.12 -6.45 -4.81
N ALA A 80 28.11 -5.28 -5.47
CA ALA A 80 27.31 -4.11 -5.09
C ALA A 80 25.80 -4.22 -5.40
N ALA A 81 25.44 -4.96 -6.46
CA ALA A 81 24.05 -5.28 -6.78
C ALA A 81 23.47 -6.33 -5.82
N SER A 82 24.29 -7.33 -5.42
CA SER A 82 23.93 -8.34 -4.40
C SER A 82 23.67 -7.71 -3.01
N ALA A 83 24.56 -6.81 -2.57
CA ALA A 83 24.39 -6.14 -1.28
C ALA A 83 23.13 -5.24 -1.24
N ARG A 84 22.76 -4.61 -2.36
CA ARG A 84 21.53 -3.82 -2.48
C ARG A 84 20.28 -4.70 -2.44
N THR A 85 20.26 -5.83 -3.14
CA THR A 85 19.10 -6.74 -3.15
C THR A 85 18.91 -7.42 -1.79
N GLU A 86 19.99 -7.77 -1.09
CA GLU A 86 19.94 -8.29 0.28
C GLU A 86 19.43 -7.24 1.28
N HIS A 87 19.88 -5.98 1.17
CA HIS A 87 19.41 -4.91 2.06
C HIS A 87 17.92 -4.59 1.86
N ILE A 88 17.44 -4.55 0.61
CA ILE A 88 16.02 -4.37 0.30
C ILE A 88 15.18 -5.54 0.85
N ARG A 89 15.70 -6.77 0.76
CA ARG A 89 15.04 -7.96 1.33
C ARG A 89 14.98 -7.90 2.86
N SER A 90 16.05 -7.45 3.51
CA SER A 90 16.10 -7.28 4.98
C SER A 90 15.09 -6.22 5.47
N ILE A 91 15.00 -5.07 4.79
CA ILE A 91 14.00 -4.03 5.11
C ILE A 91 12.58 -4.57 4.93
N ARG A 92 12.32 -5.30 3.83
CA ARG A 92 11.02 -5.94 3.60
C ARG A 92 10.65 -6.90 4.73
N ASN A 93 11.57 -7.79 5.12
CA ASN A 93 11.35 -8.76 6.20
C ASN A 93 11.08 -8.05 7.54
N ALA A 94 11.82 -6.99 7.86
CA ALA A 94 11.62 -6.22 9.09
C ALA A 94 10.26 -5.49 9.11
N ILE A 95 9.81 -4.97 7.97
CA ILE A 95 8.47 -4.38 7.83
C ILE A 95 7.40 -5.47 8.01
N GLU A 96 7.51 -6.59 7.30
CA GLU A 96 6.57 -7.71 7.42
C GLU A 96 6.47 -8.24 8.87
N GLU A 97 7.59 -8.29 9.59
CA GLU A 97 7.64 -8.68 11.00
C GLU A 97 7.01 -7.62 11.91
N ALA A 98 7.32 -6.34 11.71
CA ALA A 98 6.71 -5.24 12.46
C ALA A 98 5.18 -5.24 12.32
N LEU A 99 4.66 -5.50 11.13
CA LEU A 99 3.23 -5.57 10.86
C LEU A 99 2.50 -6.67 11.62
N ARG A 100 3.20 -7.70 12.09
CA ARG A 100 2.61 -8.74 12.93
C ARG A 100 2.17 -8.22 14.29
N TYR A 101 2.86 -7.21 14.80
CA TYR A 101 2.57 -6.59 16.10
C TYR A 101 1.48 -5.52 16.03
N PHE A 102 1.11 -5.09 14.82
CA PHE A 102 0.11 -4.03 14.60
C PHE A 102 -0.99 -4.48 13.65
N PRO A 103 -1.71 -5.57 13.95
CA PRO A 103 -2.80 -6.02 13.12
C PRO A 103 -3.99 -5.05 13.23
N VAL A 104 -4.69 -4.87 12.12
CA VAL A 104 -5.95 -4.13 12.11
C VAL A 104 -7.06 -5.03 12.65
N HIS A 105 -7.86 -4.50 13.57
CA HIS A 105 -9.01 -5.22 14.13
C HIS A 105 -10.29 -4.87 13.36
N SER A 106 -11.26 -5.78 13.37
CA SER A 106 -12.57 -5.56 12.73
C SER A 106 -13.31 -4.35 13.28
N GLU A 107 -13.08 -4.04 14.55
CA GLU A 107 -13.63 -2.90 15.29
C GLU A 107 -13.13 -1.58 14.70
N ASP A 108 -11.85 -1.50 14.33
CA ASP A 108 -11.24 -0.31 13.72
C ASP A 108 -11.88 -0.02 12.36
N VAL A 109 -12.07 -1.07 11.54
CA VAL A 109 -12.75 -0.98 10.24
C VAL A 109 -14.19 -0.53 10.42
N THR A 110 -14.91 -1.15 11.35
CA THR A 110 -16.30 -0.80 11.65
C THR A 110 -16.44 0.63 12.13
N HIS A 111 -15.50 1.11 12.95
CA HIS A 111 -15.46 2.48 13.45
C HIS A 111 -15.31 3.48 12.29
N VAL A 112 -14.36 3.25 11.39
CA VAL A 112 -14.14 4.13 10.23
C VAL A 112 -15.32 4.12 9.26
N LEU A 113 -15.91 2.94 8.98
CA LEU A 113 -17.12 2.86 8.16
C LEU A 113 -18.29 3.64 8.78
N ARG A 114 -18.43 3.58 10.10
CA ARG A 114 -19.42 4.37 10.85
C ARG A 114 -19.13 5.86 10.77
N GLU A 115 -17.87 6.27 10.82
CA GLU A 115 -17.47 7.67 10.66
C GLU A 115 -17.83 8.19 9.26
N ILE A 116 -17.51 7.44 8.20
CA ILE A 116 -17.83 7.80 6.81
C ILE A 116 -19.34 7.94 6.62
N THR A 117 -20.12 6.98 7.14
CA THR A 117 -21.58 6.97 6.99
C THR A 117 -22.28 8.04 7.81
N LYS A 118 -21.70 8.50 8.91
CA LYS A 118 -22.27 9.59 9.72
C LYS A 118 -21.78 10.97 9.31
N SER A 119 -20.65 11.08 8.62
CA SER A 119 -20.09 12.37 8.21
C SER A 119 -20.91 13.03 7.10
N SER A 120 -21.20 14.32 7.26
CA SER A 120 -21.78 15.16 6.22
C SER A 120 -20.79 15.40 5.07
N TYR A 121 -19.49 15.37 5.37
CA TYR A 121 -18.40 15.59 4.41
C TYR A 121 -17.32 14.51 4.63
N PRO A 122 -17.59 13.26 4.20
CA PRO A 122 -16.60 12.21 4.34
C PRO A 122 -15.34 12.54 3.54
N LYS A 123 -14.18 12.19 4.08
CA LYS A 123 -12.90 12.39 3.40
C LYS A 123 -12.81 11.46 2.20
N TYR A 124 -12.03 11.85 1.19
CA TYR A 124 -11.71 10.96 0.08
C TYR A 124 -10.84 9.76 0.51
N LYS A 125 -9.97 9.93 1.52
CA LYS A 125 -9.00 8.92 1.94
C LYS A 125 -8.99 8.73 3.46
N TYR A 126 -9.12 7.48 3.90
CA TYR A 126 -8.96 7.02 5.28
C TYR A 126 -7.87 5.94 5.33
N ILE A 127 -7.13 5.89 6.44
CA ILE A 127 -6.04 4.95 6.66
C ILE A 127 -6.28 4.24 7.99
N ILE A 128 -6.20 2.91 7.98
CA ILE A 128 -6.36 2.06 9.16
C ILE A 128 -5.11 1.21 9.33
N GLY A 129 -4.50 1.30 10.51
CA GLY A 129 -3.24 0.64 10.83
C GLY A 129 -2.01 1.39 10.31
N ILE A 130 -0.84 0.88 10.70
CA ILE A 130 0.45 1.51 10.37
C ILE A 130 0.99 1.10 8.99
N HIS A 131 0.47 0.00 8.43
CA HIS A 131 1.02 -0.56 7.20
C HIS A 131 0.99 0.40 6.00
N PRO A 132 -0.12 1.10 5.70
CA PRO A 132 -0.14 2.03 4.58
C PRO A 132 0.89 3.16 4.75
N PHE A 133 1.21 3.54 5.99
CA PHE A 133 2.26 4.51 6.28
C PHE A 133 3.66 3.92 6.05
N LEU A 134 3.95 2.74 6.59
CA LEU A 134 5.23 2.05 6.36
C LEU A 134 5.49 1.78 4.88
N HIS A 135 4.44 1.45 4.14
CA HIS A 135 4.49 1.23 2.70
C HIS A 135 4.79 2.52 1.92
N LEU A 136 4.20 3.65 2.30
CA LEU A 136 4.55 4.96 1.75
C LEU A 136 6.02 5.31 2.02
N VAL A 137 6.51 5.04 3.23
CA VAL A 137 7.93 5.22 3.57
C VAL A 137 8.81 4.30 2.72
N GLN A 138 8.46 3.02 2.61
CA GLN A 138 9.20 2.05 1.80
C GLN A 138 9.25 2.47 0.32
N ASN A 139 8.17 3.00 -0.24
CA ASN A 139 8.15 3.51 -1.62
C ASN A 139 8.98 4.80 -1.79
N ALA A 140 9.05 5.64 -0.75
CA ALA A 140 9.88 6.85 -0.76
C ALA A 140 11.37 6.54 -0.55
N THR A 141 11.71 5.50 0.21
CA THR A 141 13.08 5.12 0.59
C THR A 141 14.03 4.89 -0.61
N PRO A 142 13.68 4.14 -1.67
CA PRO A 142 14.56 4.00 -2.82
C PRO A 142 14.75 5.33 -3.56
N THR A 143 13.76 6.23 -3.53
CA THR A 143 13.88 7.56 -4.13
C THR A 143 14.85 8.45 -3.34
N VAL A 144 14.74 8.46 -2.01
CA VAL A 144 15.67 9.21 -1.13
C VAL A 144 17.09 8.67 -1.24
N LEU A 145 17.26 7.35 -1.18
CA LEU A 145 18.57 6.72 -1.36
C LEU A 145 19.15 7.01 -2.76
N ARG A 146 18.32 6.98 -3.82
CA ARG A 146 18.76 7.32 -5.17
C ARG A 146 19.20 8.78 -5.26
N LEU A 147 18.45 9.71 -4.67
CA LEU A 147 18.75 11.14 -4.63
C LEU A 147 20.04 11.46 -3.85
N CYS A 148 20.24 10.81 -2.69
CA CYS A 148 21.48 10.90 -1.92
C CYS A 148 22.67 10.36 -2.69
N VAL A 149 22.53 9.22 -3.38
CA VAL A 149 23.59 8.65 -4.21
C VAL A 149 23.93 9.55 -5.39
N THR A 150 22.94 10.14 -6.08
CA THR A 150 23.21 11.12 -7.16
C THR A 150 23.86 12.39 -6.64
N SER A 151 23.45 12.91 -5.48
CA SER A 151 24.07 14.10 -4.88
C SER A 151 25.52 13.83 -4.47
N LEU A 152 25.80 12.68 -3.85
CA LEU A 152 27.16 12.25 -3.53
C LEU A 152 28.02 12.07 -4.78
N ARG A 153 27.44 11.57 -5.88
CA ARG A 153 28.15 11.41 -7.17
C ARG A 153 28.51 12.74 -7.81
N HIS A 154 27.67 13.77 -7.66
CA HIS A 154 27.91 15.12 -8.16
C HIS A 154 28.90 15.95 -7.32
N HIS A 155 29.18 15.55 -6.08
CA HIS A 155 30.18 16.19 -5.23
C HIS A 155 31.55 15.51 -5.27
N LEU A 156 31.66 14.33 -5.91
CA LEU A 156 32.89 13.58 -6.08
C LEU A 156 33.44 13.65 -7.52
N SER A 157 32.82 14.44 -8.39
CA SER A 157 33.29 14.81 -9.74
C SER A 157 33.73 16.27 -9.76
#